data_AF-A0A839VVH3-F1
#
_entry.id   AF-A0A839VVH3-F1
#
_cell.length_a   1.000
_cell.length_b   1.000
_cell.length_c   1.000
_cell.angle_alpha   90.00
_cell.angle_beta   90.00
_cell.angle_gamma   90.00
#
_symmetry.space_group_name_H-M   'P 1'
#
loop_
_entity.id
_entity.type
_entity.pdbx_description
1 polymer ?
#
loop_
_entity_poly.entity_id
_entity_poly.type
_entity_poly.pdbx_seq_one_letter_code
_entity_poly.pdbx_strand_id
1 'polypeptide(L)' 'MDWASRRVLAWRLSNTMDVEFCIEAVEEAMARYGRPDIFNTD' A
#
# COMPACT_ATOMS: atom_id res chain seq x y z
N MET A 1 -2.89 4.06 0.35
CA MET A 1 -2.88 5.53 0.56
C MET A 1 -3.55 5.80 1.90
N ASP A 2 -3.11 6.80 2.66
CA ASP A 2 -3.91 7.30 3.78
C ASP A 2 -5.03 8.20 3.24
N TRP A 3 -6.28 7.81 3.49
CA TRP A 3 -7.44 8.47 2.90
C TRP A 3 -7.69 9.87 3.49
N ALA A 4 -7.48 10.03 4.80
CA ALA A 4 -7.75 11.29 5.49
C ALA A 4 -6.80 12.41 5.03
N SER A 5 -5.50 12.12 4.94
CA SER A 5 -4.48 13.10 4.52
C SER A 5 -4.16 13.06 3.03
N ARG A 6 -4.67 12.07 2.29
CA ARG A 6 -4.37 11.79 0.86
C ARG A 6 -2.88 11.47 0.62
N ARG A 7 -2.15 11.06 1.66
CA ARG A 7 -0.73 10.76 1.58
C ARG A 7 -0.50 9.36 1.00
N VAL A 8 0.44 9.25 0.06
CA VAL A 8 0.97 7.95 -0.40
C VAL A 8 1.88 7.38 0.69
N LEU A 9 1.55 6.19 1.19
CA LEU A 9 2.27 5.55 2.31
C LEU A 9 3.47 4.72 1.81
N ALA A 10 3.27 4.01 0.69
CA ALA A 10 4.30 3.24 -0.02
C ALA A 10 3.84 3.06 -1.47
N TRP A 11 4.76 2.73 -2.36
CA TRP A 11 4.48 2.46 -3.78
C TRP A 11 5.52 1.52 -4.39
N ARG A 12 5.13 0.88 -5.50
CA ARG A 12 5.97 0.07 -6.37
C ARG A 12 5.56 0.33 -7.82
N LEU A 13 6.53 0.23 -8.73
CA LEU A 13 6.28 0.37 -10.16
C LEU A 13 6.53 -0.98 -10.84
N SER A 14 5.55 -1.43 -11.62
CA SER A 14 5.69 -2.59 -12.50
C SER A 14 5.38 -2.22 -13.93
N ASN A 15 6.07 -2.87 -14.87
CA ASN A 15 5.76 -2.83 -16.29
C ASN A 15 4.85 -3.99 -16.73
N THR A 16 4.49 -4.87 -15.79
CA THR A 16 3.60 -6.01 -15.95
C THR A 16 2.46 -5.91 -14.93
N MET A 17 1.40 -6.70 -15.11
CA MET A 17 0.25 -6.73 -14.20
C MET A 17 0.47 -7.72 -13.04
N ASP A 18 1.71 -7.87 -12.58
CA ASP A 18 2.07 -8.81 -11.51
C ASP A 18 1.64 -8.29 -10.14
N VAL A 19 1.04 -9.18 -9.34
CA VAL A 19 0.49 -8.86 -8.01
C VAL A 19 1.56 -8.65 -6.94
N GLU A 20 2.78 -9.15 -7.16
CA GLU A 20 3.88 -9.10 -6.18
C GLU A 20 4.21 -7.65 -5.79
N PHE A 21 4.21 -6.72 -6.75
CA PHE A 21 4.45 -5.30 -6.50
C PHE A 21 3.40 -4.67 -5.58
N CYS A 22 2.13 -5.08 -5.71
CA CYS A 22 1.06 -4.60 -4.84
C CYS A 22 1.24 -5.13 -3.41
N ILE A 23 1.62 -6.40 -3.26
CA ILE A 23 1.86 -7.02 -1.95
C ILE A 23 3.03 -6.33 -1.24
N GLU A 24 4.16 -6.15 -1.93
CA GLU A 24 5.33 -5.47 -1.36
C GLU A 24 5.02 -4.04 -0.90
N ALA A 25 4.25 -3.29 -1.70
CA ALA A 25 3.86 -1.94 -1.33
C ALA A 25 2.98 -1.93 -0.06
N VAL A 26 2.07 -2.89 0.08
CA VAL A 26 1.23 -3.04 1.28
C VAL A 26 2.07 -3.43 2.49
N GLU A 27 2.96 -4.42 2.35
CA GLU A 27 3.84 -4.87 3.44
C GLU A 27 4.75 -3.73 3.93
N GLU A 28 5.32 -2.94 3.02
CA GLU A 28 6.11 -1.76 3.39
C GLU A 28 5.29 -0.73 4.16
N ALA A 29 4.06 -0.46 3.73
CA ALA A 29 3.17 0.47 4.44
C ALA A 29 2.83 -0.06 5.84
N MET A 30 2.52 -1.34 5.97
CA MET A 30 2.20 -1.98 7.26
C MET A 30 3.41 -1.98 8.21
N ALA A 31 4.61 -2.25 7.70
CA ALA A 31 5.84 -2.22 8.49
C ALA A 31 6.18 -0.83 9.03
N ARG A 32 5.85 0.23 8.27
CA ARG A 32 6.15 1.63 8.65
C ARG A 32 5.08 2.30 9.49
N TYR A 33 3.82 1.99 9.25
CA TYR A 33 2.67 2.71 9.83
C TYR A 33 1.77 1.83 10.69
N GLY A 34 2.02 0.53 10.74
CA GLY A 34 1.18 -0.44 11.43
C GLY A 34 -0.08 -0.79 10.64
N ARG A 35 -0.92 -1.65 11.24
CA ARG A 35 -2.18 -2.08 10.66
C ARG A 35 -3.26 -1.02 10.91
N PRO A 36 -3.96 -0.53 9.87
CA PRO A 36 -5.08 0.39 10.05
C PRO A 36 -6.32 -0.35 10.55
N ASP A 37 -7.23 0.39 11.19
CA ASP A 37 -8.54 -0.15 11.62
C ASP A 37 -9.45 -0.50 10.44
N ILE A 38 -9.33 0.26 9.33
CA ILE A 38 -10.06 0.05 8.08
C ILE A 38 -9.04 -0.11 6.95
N PHE A 39 -9.11 -1.23 6.23
CA PHE A 39 -8.25 -1.53 5.09
C PHE A 39 -9.12 -1.79 3.86
N ASN A 40 -8.91 -1.03 2.78
CA ASN A 40 -9.67 -1.13 1.54
C ASN A 40 -8.74 -1.54 0.37
N THR A 41 -9.25 -2.38 -0.53
CA THR A 41 -8.53 -2.98 -1.67
C THR A 41 -9.29 -2.84 -2.99
N ASP A 42 -10.23 -1.88 -3.06
CA ASP A 42 -11.10 -1.68 -4.22
C ASP A 42 -10.36 -1.04 -5.41
#